data_AF-X6LWQ2-F1
#
_entry.id   AF-X6LWQ2-F1
#
_cell.length_a   1.000
_cell.length_b   1.000
_cell.length_c   1.000
_cell.angle_alpha   90.00
_cell.angle_beta   90.00
_cell.angle_gamma   90.00
#
_symmetry.space_group_name_H-M   'P 1'
#
loop_
_entity.id
_entity.type
_entity.pdbx_description
1 polymer ?
#
loop_
_entity_poly.entity_id
_entity_poly.type
_entity_poly.pdbx_seq_one_letter_code
_entity_poly.pdbx_strand_id
1 'polypeptide(L)'
;IIIIIIIIIIKCITKILSIVLESHPTNDRTDFYIYHEQLKIFKELQHFIDSFDLKTQDVEKRAHLPCLAILGQYTQKWMEKHEGKLPSNFLEQQEFKDGIREQLGDDENVDDSIQWAFQCYNKPRIDRDVMEVLTDKKGEVLTKDSSHFWICVRALRDFMEHEGKGFLPVSTNIPDITTDPKSYVTLKNIYKERANKDRDTILKYVHKHLEHLGKPKTDIADEFVDRFVRNCRDLKVVRTRSVADEYSNPDLEHIQEQYIDWTALEEGKNEDENEEVEKPFDPKNINWYWAFRSLDQFVNQFKRLPGISKDQVEDDVQQLVTIQTDLFQKIGLDQEVIPECLQEMARFGGSEIHNTAAFMGGVAAQAVMKIILQQFFEFNHTFVFNGIYCSAAVVRP
;
A
#
# COMPACT_ATOMS: atom_id res chain seq x y z
N ILE A 1 29.69 -29.37 2.10
CA ILE A 1 28.91 -28.25 1.53
C ILE A 1 28.88 -27.17 2.59
N ILE A 2 29.50 -26.02 2.30
CA ILE A 2 29.59 -24.87 3.21
C ILE A 2 28.22 -24.18 3.16
N ILE A 3 27.34 -24.51 4.11
CA ILE A 3 26.10 -23.76 4.31
C ILE A 3 26.41 -22.73 5.39
N ILE A 4 26.73 -21.52 4.93
CA ILE A 4 27.01 -20.31 5.71
C ILE A 4 25.92 -19.32 5.31
N ILE A 5 24.80 -19.27 6.04
CA ILE A 5 24.06 -18.02 6.28
C ILE A 5 23.32 -18.13 7.63
N ILE A 6 23.50 -17.14 8.51
CA ILE A 6 22.92 -17.08 9.86
C ILE A 6 21.88 -15.95 9.90
N ILE A 7 20.74 -16.22 10.51
CA ILE A 7 19.49 -15.46 10.43
C ILE A 7 19.57 -14.19 11.29
N ILE A 8 18.91 -13.11 10.88
CA ILE A 8 18.88 -11.85 11.65
C ILE A 8 17.46 -11.26 11.62
N ILE A 9 17.09 -10.61 12.73
CA ILE A 9 15.83 -9.91 12.90
C ILE A 9 16.08 -8.40 13.07
N ILE A 10 15.32 -7.57 12.35
CA ILE A 10 15.23 -6.13 12.62
C ILE A 10 13.80 -5.79 13.05
N LYS A 11 13.68 -5.04 14.15
CA LYS A 11 12.41 -4.47 14.60
C LYS A 11 12.34 -2.99 14.24
N CYS A 12 11.32 -2.59 13.50
CA CYS A 12 10.99 -1.18 13.29
C CYS A 12 10.04 -0.73 14.42
N ILE A 13 10.59 0.01 15.39
CA ILE A 13 9.84 0.55 16.53
C ILE A 13 9.81 2.08 16.37
N THR A 14 9.04 2.56 15.41
CA THR A 14 8.72 4.00 15.33
C THR A 14 7.75 4.37 16.44
N LYS A 15 7.76 5.64 16.89
CA LYS A 15 6.89 6.20 17.95
C LYS A 15 5.39 5.99 17.64
N ILE A 16 4.82 4.80 17.84
CA ILE A 16 3.38 4.46 17.79
C ILE A 16 2.66 4.77 16.44
N LEU A 17 3.19 5.66 15.60
CA LEU A 17 2.57 6.26 14.43
C LEU A 17 3.66 6.84 13.52
N SER A 18 3.93 6.19 12.38
CA SER A 18 4.65 6.81 11.26
C SER A 18 3.64 7.31 10.23
N ILE A 19 3.83 8.54 9.78
CA ILE A 19 2.98 9.22 8.79
C ILE A 19 3.79 9.34 7.51
N VAL A 20 3.27 8.80 6.42
CA VAL A 20 3.92 8.88 5.10
C VAL A 20 3.08 9.77 4.20
N LEU A 21 3.68 10.89 3.78
CA LEU A 21 3.09 11.78 2.78
C LEU A 21 3.49 11.34 1.37
N GLU A 22 4.78 11.09 1.15
CA GLU A 22 5.34 10.79 -0.17
C GLU A 22 5.73 9.32 -0.21
N SER A 23 4.75 8.46 -0.51
CA SER A 23 4.94 7.01 -0.50
C SER A 23 5.64 6.45 -1.73
N HIS A 24 5.68 7.23 -2.82
CA HIS A 24 6.24 6.82 -4.12
C HIS A 24 5.69 5.46 -4.57
N PRO A 25 4.38 5.36 -4.86
CA PRO A 25 3.79 4.11 -5.31
C PRO A 25 4.46 3.63 -6.61
N THR A 26 4.61 2.31 -6.75
CA THR A 26 5.19 1.71 -7.96
C THR A 26 4.28 1.83 -9.18
N ASN A 27 2.96 1.90 -8.96
CA ASN A 27 1.97 2.14 -9.99
C ASN A 27 1.28 3.47 -9.74
N ASP A 28 1.57 4.45 -10.59
CA ASP A 28 0.84 5.72 -10.64
C ASP A 28 -0.60 5.45 -11.07
N ARG A 29 -1.53 5.52 -10.13
CA ARG A 29 -2.95 5.35 -10.43
C ARG A 29 -3.47 6.62 -11.10
N THR A 30 -3.62 6.53 -12.41
CA THR A 30 -4.23 7.60 -13.20
C THR A 30 -5.73 7.67 -12.91
N ASP A 31 -6.21 8.86 -12.58
CA ASP A 31 -7.63 9.19 -12.47
C ASP A 31 -7.90 10.35 -13.41
N PHE A 32 -8.52 10.07 -14.55
CA PHE A 32 -8.87 11.08 -15.54
C PHE A 32 -10.06 11.94 -15.12
N TYR A 33 -10.73 11.70 -13.99
CA TYR A 33 -11.92 12.47 -13.62
C TYR A 33 -13.07 12.42 -14.64
N ILE A 34 -13.14 11.36 -15.45
CA ILE A 34 -14.16 11.17 -16.49
C ILE A 34 -15.36 10.32 -16.03
N TYR A 35 -15.41 9.90 -14.76
CA TYR A 35 -16.61 9.31 -14.20
C TYR A 35 -17.74 10.35 -14.20
N HIS A 36 -18.97 9.93 -14.53
CA HIS A 36 -20.05 10.88 -14.81
C HIS A 36 -20.36 11.88 -13.67
N GLU A 37 -20.24 11.48 -12.40
CA GLU A 37 -20.40 12.41 -11.27
C GLU A 37 -19.19 13.34 -11.08
N GLN A 38 -17.98 12.91 -11.44
CA GLN A 38 -16.78 13.77 -11.43
C GLN A 38 -16.89 14.87 -12.50
N LEU A 39 -17.40 14.55 -13.69
CA LEU A 39 -17.58 15.56 -14.75
C LEU A 39 -18.57 16.67 -14.37
N LYS A 40 -19.59 16.37 -13.56
CA LYS A 40 -20.54 17.39 -13.04
C LYS A 40 -19.85 18.44 -12.16
N ILE A 41 -18.82 18.06 -11.41
CA ILE A 41 -18.06 18.97 -10.55
C ILE A 41 -16.87 19.61 -11.27
N PHE A 42 -16.36 18.98 -12.33
CA PHE A 42 -15.23 19.45 -13.14
C PHE A 42 -15.69 20.04 -14.48
N LYS A 43 -16.40 21.16 -14.40
CA LYS A 43 -17.04 21.82 -15.55
C LYS A 43 -16.05 22.22 -16.66
N GLU A 44 -14.84 22.64 -16.28
CA GLU A 44 -13.81 23.02 -17.25
C GLU A 44 -13.38 21.83 -18.13
N LEU A 45 -13.28 20.63 -17.54
CA LEU A 45 -13.02 19.40 -18.29
C LEU A 45 -14.21 19.01 -19.17
N GLN A 46 -15.43 19.13 -18.65
CA GLN A 46 -16.64 18.89 -19.43
C GLN A 46 -16.72 19.81 -20.67
N HIS A 47 -16.46 21.11 -20.50
CA HIS A 47 -16.42 22.05 -21.62
C HIS A 47 -15.33 21.72 -22.65
N PHE A 48 -14.16 21.25 -22.21
CA PHE A 48 -13.12 20.78 -23.12
C PHE A 48 -13.59 19.56 -23.92
N ILE A 49 -14.16 18.56 -23.24
CA ILE A 49 -14.72 17.35 -23.86
C ILE A 49 -15.76 17.72 -24.92
N ASP A 50 -16.68 18.63 -24.60
CA ASP A 50 -17.79 19.02 -25.48
C ASP A 50 -17.33 19.88 -26.69
N SER A 51 -16.08 20.38 -26.68
CA SER A 51 -15.55 21.22 -27.74
C SER A 51 -15.15 20.44 -29.01
N PHE A 52 -15.05 19.11 -28.92
CA PHE A 52 -14.64 18.24 -30.02
C PHE A 52 -15.84 17.68 -30.80
N ASP A 53 -15.69 17.57 -32.12
CA ASP A 53 -16.71 16.96 -32.99
C ASP A 53 -16.43 15.47 -33.24
N LEU A 54 -17.14 14.59 -32.52
CA LEU A 54 -17.08 13.14 -32.72
C LEU A 54 -17.63 12.64 -34.06
N LYS A 55 -18.28 13.51 -34.84
CA LYS A 55 -18.87 13.16 -36.15
C LYS A 55 -18.03 13.67 -37.32
N THR A 56 -16.84 14.21 -37.04
CA THR A 56 -15.93 14.69 -38.08
C THR A 56 -15.64 13.60 -39.11
N GLN A 57 -15.72 13.94 -40.40
CA GLN A 57 -15.32 13.05 -41.51
C GLN A 57 -13.84 13.24 -41.89
N ASP A 58 -13.18 14.24 -41.30
CA ASP A 58 -11.76 14.52 -41.47
C ASP A 58 -10.93 13.49 -40.68
N VAL A 59 -10.22 12.63 -41.41
CA VAL A 59 -9.45 11.51 -40.87
C VAL A 59 -8.34 12.00 -39.93
N GLU A 60 -7.67 13.10 -40.27
CA GLU A 60 -6.59 13.66 -39.45
C GLU A 60 -7.14 14.20 -38.13
N LYS A 61 -8.24 14.96 -38.18
CA LYS A 61 -8.90 15.45 -36.96
C LYS A 61 -9.43 14.32 -36.09
N ARG A 62 -9.96 13.26 -36.71
CA ARG A 62 -10.48 12.09 -35.99
C ARG A 62 -9.38 11.35 -35.24
N ALA A 63 -8.24 11.10 -35.88
CA ALA A 63 -7.08 10.43 -35.27
C ALA A 63 -6.44 11.25 -34.13
N HIS A 64 -6.66 12.57 -34.11
CA HIS A 64 -6.16 13.46 -33.05
C HIS A 64 -7.17 13.76 -31.93
N LEU A 65 -8.39 13.21 -31.97
CA LEU A 65 -9.35 13.38 -30.89
C LEU A 65 -8.77 12.85 -29.57
N PRO A 66 -8.71 13.64 -28.49
CA PRO A 66 -8.28 13.14 -27.18
C PRO A 66 -9.20 12.01 -26.71
N CYS A 67 -8.63 10.94 -26.15
CA CYS A 67 -9.41 9.82 -25.64
C CYS A 67 -10.44 10.24 -24.57
N LEU A 68 -10.14 11.26 -23.75
CA LEU A 68 -11.11 11.82 -22.80
C LEU A 68 -12.34 12.45 -23.49
N ALA A 69 -12.15 13.06 -24.65
CA ALA A 69 -13.26 13.65 -25.42
C ALA A 69 -14.15 12.55 -26.01
N ILE A 70 -13.54 11.49 -26.55
CA ILE A 70 -14.23 10.28 -27.02
C ILE A 70 -15.04 9.68 -25.87
N LEU A 71 -14.37 9.35 -24.77
CA LEU A 71 -14.96 8.67 -23.62
C LEU A 71 -16.08 9.48 -22.96
N GLY A 72 -15.86 10.77 -22.71
CA GLY A 72 -16.84 11.62 -22.06
C GLY A 72 -18.13 11.79 -22.87
N GLN A 73 -18.01 12.13 -24.16
CA GLN A 73 -19.18 12.28 -25.03
C GLN A 73 -19.85 10.92 -25.32
N TYR A 74 -19.09 9.83 -25.47
CA TYR A 74 -19.67 8.50 -25.69
C TYR A 74 -20.43 8.01 -24.44
N THR A 75 -19.95 8.35 -23.24
CA THR A 75 -20.66 8.11 -21.98
C THR A 75 -22.00 8.84 -21.92
N GLN A 76 -22.06 10.10 -22.39
CA GLN A 76 -23.32 10.85 -22.48
C GLN A 76 -24.30 10.16 -23.44
N LYS A 77 -23.86 9.79 -24.65
CA LYS A 77 -24.69 9.05 -25.61
C LYS A 77 -25.21 7.73 -25.06
N TRP A 78 -24.35 6.98 -24.36
CA TRP A 78 -24.73 5.73 -23.71
C TRP A 78 -25.85 5.96 -22.69
N MET A 79 -25.67 6.94 -21.80
CA MET A 79 -26.66 7.27 -20.77
C MET A 79 -27.99 7.73 -21.39
N GLU A 80 -27.97 8.50 -22.48
CA GLU A 80 -29.19 8.89 -23.21
C GLU A 80 -29.96 7.68 -23.76
N LYS A 81 -29.26 6.68 -24.30
CA LYS A 81 -29.85 5.43 -24.81
C LYS A 81 -30.35 4.50 -23.70
N HIS A 82 -29.79 4.59 -22.49
CA HIS A 82 -30.03 3.65 -21.38
C HIS A 82 -30.62 4.31 -20.12
N GLU A 83 -31.51 5.30 -20.30
CA GLU A 83 -32.27 5.94 -19.20
C GLU A 83 -31.38 6.51 -18.07
N GLY A 84 -30.22 7.06 -18.43
CA GLY A 84 -29.25 7.63 -17.49
C GLY A 84 -28.34 6.61 -16.80
N LYS A 85 -28.41 5.32 -17.16
CA LYS A 85 -27.59 4.26 -16.56
C LYS A 85 -26.24 4.11 -17.26
N LEU A 86 -25.22 3.81 -16.47
CA LEU A 86 -23.88 3.45 -16.96
C LEU A 86 -23.80 1.95 -17.26
N PRO A 87 -22.85 1.50 -18.11
CA PRO A 87 -22.51 0.10 -18.27
C PRO A 87 -22.20 -0.55 -16.92
N SER A 88 -22.92 -1.60 -16.58
CA SER A 88 -22.90 -2.21 -15.24
C SER A 88 -22.38 -3.64 -15.24
N ASN A 89 -22.61 -4.38 -16.32
CA ASN A 89 -22.21 -5.78 -16.47
C ASN A 89 -21.25 -5.96 -17.65
N PHE A 90 -20.61 -7.13 -17.72
CA PHE A 90 -19.61 -7.42 -18.75
C PHE A 90 -20.13 -7.20 -20.18
N LEU A 91 -21.38 -7.58 -20.47
CA LEU A 91 -21.97 -7.44 -21.80
C LEU A 91 -22.14 -5.97 -22.18
N GLU A 92 -22.70 -5.15 -21.28
CA GLU A 92 -22.84 -3.70 -21.47
C GLU A 92 -21.49 -3.00 -21.60
N GLN A 93 -20.50 -3.41 -20.80
CA GLN A 93 -19.14 -2.86 -20.88
C GLN A 93 -18.46 -3.19 -22.21
N GLN A 94 -18.73 -4.38 -22.76
CA GLN A 94 -18.23 -4.77 -24.07
C GLN A 94 -18.97 -4.02 -25.19
N GLU A 95 -20.31 -3.91 -25.14
CA GLU A 95 -21.09 -3.10 -26.09
C GLU A 95 -20.64 -1.64 -26.09
N PHE A 96 -20.33 -1.08 -24.91
CA PHE A 96 -19.79 0.28 -24.80
C PHE A 96 -18.48 0.44 -25.58
N LYS A 97 -17.54 -0.50 -25.40
CA LYS A 97 -16.23 -0.47 -26.09
C LYS A 97 -16.37 -0.72 -27.59
N ASP A 98 -17.16 -1.71 -27.98
CA ASP A 98 -17.38 -2.07 -29.37
C ASP A 98 -18.02 -0.91 -30.14
N GLY A 99 -19.00 -0.23 -29.54
CA GLY A 99 -19.65 0.89 -30.21
C GLY A 99 -18.74 2.13 -30.39
N ILE A 100 -17.72 2.33 -29.54
CA ILE A 100 -16.68 3.34 -29.81
C ILE A 100 -15.93 2.98 -31.08
N ARG A 101 -15.48 1.72 -31.21
CA ARG A 101 -14.75 1.21 -32.37
C ARG A 101 -15.59 1.23 -33.63
N GLU A 102 -16.86 0.84 -33.56
CA GLU A 102 -17.80 0.92 -34.69
C GLU A 102 -18.00 2.37 -35.19
N GLN A 103 -18.07 3.34 -34.27
CA GLN A 103 -18.30 4.73 -34.64
C GLN A 103 -17.04 5.41 -35.18
N LEU A 104 -15.87 5.14 -34.59
CA LEU A 104 -14.65 5.91 -34.83
C LEU A 104 -13.58 5.15 -35.63
N GLY A 105 -13.70 3.84 -35.78
CA GLY A 105 -12.71 2.99 -36.45
C GLY A 105 -11.59 2.52 -35.51
N ASP A 106 -10.44 2.20 -36.09
CA ASP A 106 -9.29 1.56 -35.43
C ASP A 106 -8.06 2.48 -35.39
N ASP A 107 -8.25 3.75 -35.02
CA ASP A 107 -7.15 4.71 -34.82
C ASP A 107 -6.54 4.54 -33.40
N GLU A 108 -5.26 4.91 -33.19
CA GLU A 108 -4.55 4.71 -31.90
C GLU A 108 -5.27 5.37 -30.69
N ASN A 109 -5.90 6.52 -30.90
CA ASN A 109 -6.68 7.20 -29.86
C ASN A 109 -7.96 6.44 -29.46
N VAL A 110 -8.48 5.58 -30.34
CA VAL A 110 -9.60 4.67 -30.03
C VAL A 110 -9.12 3.52 -29.16
N ASP A 111 -7.95 2.95 -29.44
CA ASP A 111 -7.35 1.93 -28.59
C ASP A 111 -7.05 2.46 -27.18
N ASP A 112 -6.51 3.67 -27.07
CA ASP A 112 -6.37 4.39 -25.79
C ASP A 112 -7.73 4.53 -25.08
N SER A 113 -8.77 4.91 -25.82
CA SER A 113 -10.12 5.06 -25.26
C SER A 113 -10.64 3.73 -24.72
N ILE A 114 -10.48 2.64 -25.45
CA ILE A 114 -10.93 1.30 -25.03
C ILE A 114 -10.16 0.83 -23.78
N GLN A 115 -8.85 1.08 -23.72
CA GLN A 115 -8.02 0.78 -22.57
C GLN A 115 -8.53 1.47 -21.30
N TRP A 116 -8.94 2.74 -21.43
CA TRP A 116 -9.35 3.58 -20.30
C TRP A 116 -10.87 3.67 -20.07
N ALA A 117 -11.68 3.01 -20.91
CA ALA A 117 -13.14 3.06 -20.85
C ALA A 117 -13.71 2.74 -19.47
N PHE A 118 -13.06 1.86 -18.72
CA PHE A 118 -13.48 1.49 -17.36
C PHE A 118 -13.60 2.67 -16.41
N GLN A 119 -12.84 3.75 -16.60
CA GLN A 119 -12.92 4.95 -15.76
C GLN A 119 -14.23 5.73 -15.94
N CYS A 120 -14.98 5.49 -17.02
CA CYS A 120 -16.26 6.14 -17.26
C CYS A 120 -17.39 5.56 -16.42
N TYR A 121 -17.35 4.24 -16.22
CA TYR A 121 -18.46 3.48 -15.63
C TYR A 121 -18.14 2.85 -14.28
N ASN A 122 -16.87 2.64 -13.95
CA ASN A 122 -16.47 2.26 -12.60
C ASN A 122 -16.25 3.50 -11.75
N LYS A 123 -16.97 3.59 -10.64
CA LYS A 123 -16.75 4.66 -9.66
C LYS A 123 -15.28 4.62 -9.20
N PRO A 124 -14.55 5.75 -9.25
CA PRO A 124 -13.19 5.82 -8.75
C PRO A 124 -13.09 5.30 -7.32
N ARG A 125 -12.22 4.31 -7.11
CA ARG A 125 -12.01 3.70 -5.80
C ARG A 125 -10.96 4.48 -5.03
N ILE A 126 -11.27 4.82 -3.78
CA ILE A 126 -10.29 5.27 -2.80
C ILE A 126 -9.58 4.03 -2.24
N ASP A 127 -8.25 4.06 -2.22
CA ASP A 127 -7.45 2.95 -1.72
C ASP A 127 -7.73 2.64 -0.26
N ARG A 128 -7.55 1.37 0.12
CA ARG A 128 -7.77 0.92 1.49
C ARG A 128 -6.93 1.74 2.47
N ASP A 129 -5.64 1.90 2.20
CA ASP A 129 -4.71 2.65 3.06
C ASP A 129 -5.16 4.12 3.24
N VAL A 130 -5.58 4.77 2.15
CA VAL A 130 -6.11 6.15 2.20
C VAL A 130 -7.44 6.20 2.95
N MET A 131 -8.32 5.21 2.74
CA MET A 131 -9.60 5.12 3.41
C MET A 131 -9.42 4.92 4.92
N GLU A 132 -8.43 4.13 5.36
CA GLU A 132 -8.07 3.98 6.76
C GLU A 132 -7.64 5.32 7.37
N VAL A 133 -6.84 6.13 6.66
CA VAL A 133 -6.50 7.51 7.08
C VAL A 133 -7.74 8.41 7.12
N LEU A 134 -8.59 8.35 6.10
CA LEU A 134 -9.81 9.15 5.97
C LEU A 134 -10.94 8.74 6.92
N THR A 135 -10.88 7.58 7.55
CA THR A 135 -11.84 7.14 8.58
C THR A 135 -11.27 7.20 9.99
N ASP A 136 -9.98 7.50 10.13
CA ASP A 136 -9.33 7.54 11.44
C ASP A 136 -9.93 8.59 12.39
N LYS A 137 -10.09 8.22 13.66
CA LYS A 137 -10.63 9.10 14.70
C LYS A 137 -9.75 10.33 14.94
N LYS A 138 -8.44 10.25 14.72
CA LYS A 138 -7.53 11.41 14.88
C LYS A 138 -7.80 12.53 13.88
N GLY A 139 -8.40 12.20 12.73
CA GLY A 139 -8.86 13.17 11.73
C GLY A 139 -10.33 13.56 11.88
N GLU A 140 -11.05 13.06 12.90
CA GLU A 140 -12.47 13.37 13.13
C GLU A 140 -12.62 14.53 14.12
N VAL A 141 -12.06 14.39 15.32
CA VAL A 141 -12.08 15.41 16.37
C VAL A 141 -10.68 15.96 16.57
N LEU A 142 -10.48 17.22 16.15
CA LEU A 142 -9.21 17.91 16.33
C LEU A 142 -9.07 18.48 17.73
N THR A 143 -7.86 18.42 18.28
CA THR A 143 -7.47 19.05 19.55
C THR A 143 -6.25 19.94 19.33
N LYS A 144 -5.85 20.70 20.36
CA LYS A 144 -4.65 21.55 20.29
C LYS A 144 -3.37 20.73 20.04
N ASP A 145 -3.37 19.46 20.41
CA ASP A 145 -2.24 18.54 20.24
C ASP A 145 -2.30 17.76 18.92
N SER A 146 -3.34 17.96 18.09
CA SER A 146 -3.41 17.36 16.75
C SER A 146 -2.22 17.83 15.90
N SER A 147 -1.52 16.85 15.32
CA SER A 147 -0.43 17.09 14.38
C SER A 147 -0.92 17.75 13.09
N HIS A 148 -0.04 18.45 12.38
CA HIS A 148 -0.31 19.07 11.08
C HIS A 148 -0.96 18.12 10.07
N PHE A 149 -0.50 16.87 10.01
CA PHE A 149 -1.08 15.83 9.16
C PHE A 149 -2.58 15.62 9.41
N TRP A 150 -2.99 15.37 10.66
CA TRP A 150 -4.40 15.12 11.00
C TRP A 150 -5.29 16.34 10.77
N ILE A 151 -4.76 17.54 10.93
CA ILE A 151 -5.46 18.78 10.56
C ILE A 151 -5.70 18.82 9.04
N CYS A 152 -4.69 18.47 8.23
CA CYS A 152 -4.84 18.37 6.78
C CYS A 152 -5.80 17.24 6.36
N VAL A 153 -5.80 16.10 7.07
CA VAL A 153 -6.76 15.01 6.84
C VAL A 153 -8.20 15.47 7.10
N ARG A 154 -8.46 16.20 8.20
CA ARG A 154 -9.80 16.78 8.45
C ARG A 154 -10.19 17.79 7.37
N ALA A 155 -9.26 18.65 6.94
CA ALA A 155 -9.49 19.61 5.86
C ALA A 155 -9.80 18.91 4.52
N LEU A 156 -9.12 17.81 4.20
CA LEU A 156 -9.40 16.98 3.03
C LEU A 156 -10.79 16.34 3.11
N ARG A 157 -11.19 15.82 4.28
CA ARG A 157 -12.55 15.29 4.49
C ARG A 157 -13.60 16.36 4.25
N ASP A 158 -13.39 17.57 4.77
CA ASP A 158 -14.33 18.69 4.56
C ASP A 158 -14.46 19.03 3.07
N PHE A 159 -13.33 19.10 2.34
CA PHE A 159 -13.35 19.27 0.88
C PHE A 159 -14.15 18.16 0.20
N MET A 160 -13.90 16.90 0.55
CA MET A 160 -14.62 15.76 -0.04
C MET A 160 -16.13 15.84 0.23
N GLU A 161 -16.55 16.23 1.43
CA GLU A 161 -17.97 16.37 1.79
C GLU A 161 -18.65 17.52 1.02
N HIS A 162 -17.95 18.63 0.78
CA HIS A 162 -18.53 19.85 0.21
C HIS A 162 -18.27 19.99 -1.30
N GLU A 163 -17.06 20.35 -1.71
CA GLU A 163 -16.71 20.64 -3.11
C GLU A 163 -16.41 19.39 -3.93
N GLY A 164 -15.75 18.40 -3.32
CA GLY A 164 -15.32 17.15 -3.95
C GLY A 164 -16.44 16.12 -4.13
N LYS A 165 -17.59 16.28 -3.46
CA LYS A 165 -18.77 15.38 -3.56
C LYS A 165 -18.44 13.89 -3.41
N GLY A 166 -17.54 13.58 -2.47
CA GLY A 166 -17.06 12.24 -2.15
C GLY A 166 -15.80 11.82 -2.92
N PHE A 167 -15.29 12.66 -3.82
CA PHE A 167 -14.04 12.42 -4.54
C PHE A 167 -12.87 13.20 -3.92
N LEU A 168 -11.68 12.61 -4.03
CA LEU A 168 -10.41 13.28 -3.72
C LEU A 168 -10.20 14.51 -4.62
N PRO A 169 -9.24 15.41 -4.32
CA PRO A 169 -8.88 16.52 -5.20
C PRO A 169 -8.18 16.04 -6.47
N VAL A 170 -8.31 16.84 -7.54
CA VAL A 170 -7.80 16.50 -8.87
C VAL A 170 -6.28 16.31 -8.86
N SER A 171 -5.82 15.19 -9.45
CA SER A 171 -4.39 14.94 -9.68
C SER A 171 -3.96 15.59 -10.99
N THR A 172 -2.76 16.15 -11.03
CA THR A 172 -2.15 16.66 -12.26
C THR A 172 -1.47 15.55 -13.08
N ASN A 173 -1.48 14.30 -12.60
CA ASN A 173 -0.89 13.18 -13.31
C ASN A 173 -1.81 12.74 -14.44
N ILE A 174 -1.44 13.11 -15.67
CA ILE A 174 -2.11 12.67 -16.89
C ILE A 174 -1.07 11.84 -17.66
N PRO A 175 -1.31 10.56 -17.94
CA PRO A 175 -0.43 9.74 -18.77
C PRO A 175 -0.27 10.33 -20.16
N ASP A 176 0.67 9.76 -20.91
CA ASP A 176 0.74 10.06 -22.33
C ASP A 176 -0.52 9.49 -23.01
N ILE A 177 -1.14 10.30 -23.87
CA ILE A 177 -2.35 9.93 -24.61
C ILE A 177 -2.21 10.37 -26.06
N THR A 178 -2.81 9.62 -26.97
CA THR A 178 -2.77 9.93 -28.39
C THR A 178 -3.70 11.10 -28.71
N THR A 179 -3.12 12.27 -28.97
CA THR A 179 -3.82 13.49 -29.39
C THR A 179 -2.83 14.53 -29.95
N ASP A 180 -3.33 15.62 -30.53
CA ASP A 180 -2.45 16.69 -31.00
C ASP A 180 -1.79 17.46 -29.82
N PRO A 181 -0.57 18.01 -30.01
CA PRO A 181 0.17 18.68 -28.94
C PRO A 181 -0.59 19.86 -28.31
N LYS A 182 -1.42 20.57 -29.07
CA LYS A 182 -2.16 21.73 -28.57
C LYS A 182 -3.29 21.28 -27.64
N SER A 183 -4.03 20.24 -28.00
CA SER A 183 -5.05 19.62 -27.17
C SER A 183 -4.45 19.05 -25.88
N TYR A 184 -3.32 18.34 -25.98
CA TYR A 184 -2.64 17.78 -24.80
C TYR A 184 -2.16 18.86 -23.81
N VAL A 185 -1.56 19.94 -24.30
CA VAL A 185 -1.14 21.08 -23.44
C VAL A 185 -2.34 21.78 -22.81
N THR A 186 -3.42 21.96 -23.58
CA THR A 186 -4.67 22.55 -23.08
C THR A 186 -5.23 21.71 -21.94
N LEU A 187 -5.29 20.38 -22.13
CA LEU A 187 -5.73 19.43 -21.12
C LEU A 187 -4.89 19.53 -19.84
N LYS A 188 -3.56 19.49 -19.96
CA LYS A 188 -2.66 19.64 -18.79
C LYS A 188 -2.90 20.93 -18.01
N ASN A 189 -3.16 22.04 -18.70
CA ASN A 189 -3.47 23.31 -18.05
C ASN A 189 -4.81 23.27 -17.29
N ILE A 190 -5.84 22.64 -17.86
CA ILE A 190 -7.14 22.47 -17.20
C ILE A 190 -7.00 21.69 -15.88
N TYR A 191 -6.27 20.57 -15.87
CA TYR A 191 -6.04 19.79 -14.64
C TYR A 191 -5.19 20.57 -13.64
N LYS A 192 -4.15 21.27 -14.10
CA LYS A 192 -3.31 22.10 -13.23
C LYS A 192 -4.10 23.21 -12.54
N GLU A 193 -4.92 23.94 -13.29
CA GLU A 193 -5.78 24.99 -12.74
C GLU A 193 -6.79 24.42 -11.75
N ARG A 194 -7.39 23.27 -12.06
CA ARG A 194 -8.35 22.63 -11.15
C ARG A 194 -7.69 22.11 -9.88
N ALA A 195 -6.55 21.44 -9.98
CA ALA A 195 -5.78 20.96 -8.84
C ALA A 195 -5.38 22.12 -7.90
N ASN A 196 -4.99 23.28 -8.47
CA ASN A 196 -4.70 24.49 -7.69
C ASN A 196 -5.95 25.00 -6.96
N LYS A 197 -7.12 25.05 -7.62
CA LYS A 197 -8.39 25.46 -6.98
C LYS A 197 -8.79 24.52 -5.84
N ASP A 198 -8.64 23.21 -6.04
CA ASP A 198 -8.93 22.20 -5.02
C ASP A 198 -7.95 22.36 -3.82
N ARG A 199 -6.64 22.52 -4.09
CA ARG A 199 -5.62 22.80 -3.08
C ARG A 199 -5.95 24.05 -2.27
N ASP A 200 -6.27 25.16 -2.94
CA ASP A 200 -6.58 26.44 -2.27
C ASP A 200 -7.83 26.32 -1.38
N THR A 201 -8.78 25.46 -1.77
CA THR A 201 -9.96 25.16 -0.96
C THR A 201 -9.60 24.37 0.30
N ILE A 202 -8.76 23.34 0.16
CA ILE A 202 -8.24 22.57 1.30
C ILE A 202 -7.43 23.47 2.24
N LEU A 203 -6.59 24.37 1.71
CA LEU A 203 -5.83 25.34 2.50
C LEU A 203 -6.74 26.27 3.32
N LYS A 204 -7.88 26.71 2.76
CA LYS A 204 -8.88 27.48 3.52
C LYS A 204 -9.46 26.68 4.68
N TYR A 205 -9.74 25.38 4.48
CA TYR A 205 -10.18 24.50 5.57
C TYR A 205 -9.10 24.31 6.63
N VAL A 206 -7.83 24.13 6.23
CA VAL A 206 -6.70 24.07 7.18
C VAL A 206 -6.65 25.33 8.04
N HIS A 207 -6.69 26.52 7.43
CA HIS A 207 -6.71 27.79 8.16
C HIS A 207 -7.91 27.92 9.10
N LYS A 208 -9.09 27.50 8.67
CA LYS A 208 -10.29 27.48 9.51
C LYS A 208 -10.08 26.59 10.73
N HIS A 209 -9.54 25.38 10.57
CA HIS A 209 -9.28 24.47 11.69
C HIS A 209 -8.21 25.02 12.65
N LEU A 210 -7.13 25.62 12.14
CA LEU A 210 -6.12 26.28 12.97
C LEU A 210 -6.73 27.39 13.83
N GLU A 211 -7.59 28.23 13.25
CA GLU A 211 -8.30 29.30 13.96
C GLU A 211 -9.18 28.74 15.09
N HIS A 212 -9.96 27.68 14.83
CA HIS A 212 -10.79 27.03 15.86
C HIS A 212 -9.94 26.41 16.98
N LEU A 213 -8.72 25.96 16.69
CA LEU A 213 -7.78 25.44 17.67
C LEU A 213 -7.02 26.55 18.43
N GLY A 214 -7.18 27.81 18.03
CA GLY A 214 -6.44 28.96 18.57
C GLY A 214 -4.98 28.99 18.14
N LYS A 215 -4.65 28.39 16.99
CA LYS A 215 -3.31 28.38 16.39
C LYS A 215 -3.21 29.43 15.28
N PRO A 216 -2.03 30.05 15.06
CA PRO A 216 -1.85 30.96 13.94
C PRO A 216 -1.95 30.21 12.61
N LYS A 217 -2.38 30.90 11.55
CA LYS A 217 -2.44 30.32 10.19
C LYS A 217 -1.08 29.82 9.69
N THR A 218 -0.01 30.45 10.16
CA THR A 218 1.39 30.09 9.85
C THR A 218 1.90 28.87 10.63
N ASP A 219 1.07 28.23 11.48
CA ASP A 219 1.48 27.02 12.21
C ASP A 219 1.77 25.85 11.25
N ILE A 220 1.08 25.82 10.11
CA ILE A 220 1.31 24.88 9.01
C ILE A 220 1.79 25.68 7.81
N ALA A 221 2.95 25.34 7.27
CA ALA A 221 3.48 25.98 6.07
C ALA A 221 2.65 25.58 4.83
N ASP A 222 2.43 26.51 3.91
CA ASP A 222 1.69 26.25 2.67
C ASP A 222 2.34 25.11 1.86
N GLU A 223 3.68 25.00 1.88
CA GLU A 223 4.42 23.93 1.22
C GLU A 223 4.10 22.54 1.80
N PHE A 224 3.74 22.46 3.08
CA PHE A 224 3.29 21.21 3.69
C PHE A 224 1.91 20.82 3.16
N VAL A 225 0.99 21.78 3.05
CA VAL A 225 -0.35 21.55 2.48
C VAL A 225 -0.24 21.16 1.00
N ASP A 226 0.65 21.80 0.23
CA ASP A 226 0.91 21.47 -1.17
C ASP A 226 1.38 20.04 -1.34
N ARG A 227 2.35 19.64 -0.51
CA ARG A 227 2.86 18.28 -0.49
C ARG A 227 1.79 17.28 -0.08
N PHE A 228 0.99 17.61 0.93
CA PHE A 228 -0.11 16.76 1.39
C PHE A 228 -1.16 16.55 0.29
N VAL A 229 -1.64 17.62 -0.35
CA VAL A 229 -2.68 17.55 -1.39
C VAL A 229 -2.17 16.80 -2.61
N ARG A 230 -0.93 17.06 -3.04
CA ARG A 230 -0.31 16.35 -4.17
C ARG A 230 -0.28 14.83 -3.98
N ASN A 231 -0.05 14.37 -2.76
CA ASN A 231 0.09 12.95 -2.44
C ASN A 231 -1.12 12.38 -1.68
N CYS A 232 -2.26 13.07 -1.65
CA CYS A 232 -3.41 12.67 -0.85
C CYS A 232 -4.02 11.31 -1.28
N ARG A 233 -3.69 10.86 -2.49
CA ARG A 233 -4.11 9.58 -3.08
C ARG A 233 -3.27 8.39 -2.60
N ASP A 234 -2.16 8.64 -1.92
CA ASP A 234 -1.22 7.60 -1.50
C ASP A 234 -0.85 7.72 -0.01
N LEU A 235 -1.69 8.41 0.76
CA LEU A 235 -1.51 8.57 2.20
C LEU A 235 -1.54 7.21 2.89
N LYS A 236 -0.62 7.04 3.84
CA LYS A 236 -0.60 5.89 4.72
C LYS A 236 -0.17 6.28 6.11
N VAL A 237 -0.73 5.56 7.08
CA VAL A 237 -0.35 5.63 8.47
C VAL A 237 0.07 4.24 8.91
N VAL A 238 1.31 4.09 9.35
CA VAL A 238 1.83 2.84 9.89
C VAL A 238 1.80 2.91 11.41
N ARG A 239 1.14 1.94 12.05
CA ARG A 239 1.06 1.80 13.49
C ARG A 239 1.77 0.53 13.91
N THR A 240 2.86 0.73 14.64
CA THR A 240 3.64 -0.36 15.22
C THR A 240 3.19 -0.57 16.67
N ARG A 241 3.22 -1.83 17.09
CA ARG A 241 2.99 -2.21 18.49
C ARG A 241 4.23 -1.91 19.30
N SER A 242 4.08 -1.73 20.60
CA SER A 242 5.25 -1.61 21.47
C SER A 242 5.89 -2.99 21.68
N VAL A 243 7.19 -3.02 21.94
CA VAL A 243 7.88 -4.27 22.33
C VAL A 243 7.29 -4.84 23.61
N ALA A 244 6.79 -4.00 24.52
CA ALA A 244 6.12 -4.47 25.72
C ALA A 244 4.83 -5.25 25.40
N ASP A 245 4.05 -4.77 24.43
CA ASP A 245 2.83 -5.44 23.97
C ASP A 245 3.15 -6.76 23.26
N GLU A 246 4.17 -6.80 22.39
CA GLU A 246 4.64 -8.03 21.74
C GLU A 246 4.98 -9.15 22.75
N TYR A 247 5.54 -8.80 23.92
CA TYR A 247 5.94 -9.78 24.92
C TYR A 247 4.80 -10.13 25.89
N SER A 248 3.90 -9.18 26.16
CA SER A 248 2.88 -9.33 27.21
C SER A 248 1.50 -9.70 26.66
N ASN A 249 1.21 -9.32 25.42
CA ASN A 249 -0.08 -9.51 24.75
C ASN A 249 0.14 -9.70 23.23
N PRO A 250 0.72 -10.82 22.77
CA PRO A 250 0.99 -11.03 21.35
C PRO A 250 -0.28 -11.04 20.49
N ASP A 251 -0.14 -10.65 19.22
CA ASP A 251 -1.23 -10.64 18.22
C ASP A 251 -1.38 -12.06 17.64
N LEU A 252 -2.15 -12.88 18.35
CA LEU A 252 -2.32 -14.29 18.00
C LEU A 252 -2.99 -14.49 16.63
N GLU A 253 -3.88 -13.58 16.23
CA GLU A 253 -4.55 -13.65 14.92
C GLU A 253 -3.50 -13.50 13.81
N HIS A 254 -2.67 -12.46 13.88
CA HIS A 254 -1.64 -12.27 12.86
C HIS A 254 -0.52 -13.31 12.92
N ILE A 255 -0.18 -13.82 14.11
CA ILE A 255 0.75 -14.95 14.24
C ILE A 255 0.20 -16.19 13.53
N GLN A 256 -1.07 -16.54 13.75
CA GLN A 256 -1.71 -17.69 13.12
C GLN A 256 -1.78 -17.55 11.59
N GLU A 257 -2.02 -16.35 11.06
CA GLU A 257 -1.97 -16.08 9.62
C GLU A 257 -0.61 -16.46 8.99
N GLN A 258 0.51 -16.28 9.72
CA GLN A 258 1.85 -16.64 9.24
C GLN A 258 2.05 -18.15 9.12
N TYR A 259 1.23 -18.96 9.81
CA TYR A 259 1.25 -20.41 9.74
C TYR A 259 0.34 -20.98 8.65
N ILE A 260 -0.51 -20.17 8.00
CA ILE A 260 -1.31 -20.62 6.87
C ILE A 260 -0.39 -20.95 5.69
N ASP A 261 -0.53 -22.15 5.13
CA ASP A 261 0.14 -22.54 3.88
C ASP A 261 -0.80 -22.28 2.71
N TRP A 262 -0.59 -21.17 2.02
CA TRP A 262 -1.38 -20.80 0.85
C TRP A 262 -1.04 -21.67 -0.37
N THR A 263 0.15 -22.26 -0.43
CA THR A 263 0.57 -23.10 -1.57
C THR A 263 -0.19 -24.41 -1.61
N ALA A 264 -0.45 -25.02 -0.45
CA ALA A 264 -1.28 -26.20 -0.29
C ALA A 264 -2.77 -25.98 -0.65
N LEU A 265 -3.22 -24.72 -0.75
CA LEU A 265 -4.59 -24.36 -1.14
C LEU A 265 -4.72 -24.09 -2.65
N GLU A 266 -3.63 -23.69 -3.31
CA GLU A 266 -3.58 -23.44 -4.76
C GLU A 266 -3.31 -24.72 -5.55
N GLU A 267 -2.52 -25.63 -4.99
CA GLU A 267 -2.34 -26.99 -5.51
C GLU A 267 -3.56 -27.83 -5.13
N GLY A 268 -4.62 -27.76 -5.94
CA GLY A 268 -5.75 -28.66 -5.84
C GLY A 268 -5.28 -30.11 -5.89
N LYS A 269 -5.16 -30.74 -4.71
CA LYS A 269 -5.06 -32.19 -4.45
C LYS A 269 -4.86 -33.05 -5.72
N ASN A 270 -3.64 -33.14 -6.23
CA ASN A 270 -3.24 -34.29 -7.02
C ASN A 270 -2.87 -35.38 -6.00
N GLU A 271 -3.83 -36.21 -5.63
CA GLU A 271 -3.69 -37.32 -4.67
C GLU A 271 -2.89 -38.53 -5.23
N ASP A 272 -2.13 -38.36 -6.33
CA ASP A 272 -1.57 -39.46 -7.13
C ASP A 272 -0.03 -39.50 -7.22
N GLU A 273 0.70 -38.90 -6.28
CA GLU A 273 2.15 -39.13 -6.17
C GLU A 273 2.51 -39.65 -4.76
N ASN A 274 2.32 -40.97 -4.58
CA ASN A 274 2.89 -41.76 -3.48
C ASN A 274 4.42 -41.96 -3.65
N GLU A 275 5.15 -40.90 -3.93
CA GLU A 275 6.59 -40.87 -3.68
C GLU A 275 6.79 -39.95 -2.47
N GLU A 276 7.15 -40.53 -1.32
CA GLU A 276 7.68 -39.79 -0.17
C GLU A 276 9.03 -39.17 -0.59
N VAL A 277 8.98 -38.15 -1.42
CA VAL A 277 10.12 -37.27 -1.64
C VAL A 277 10.25 -36.50 -0.33
N GLU A 278 11.28 -36.84 0.44
CA GLU A 278 11.66 -36.17 1.68
C GLU A 278 11.71 -34.66 1.39
N LYS A 279 10.65 -33.92 1.78
CA LYS A 279 10.57 -32.49 1.51
C LYS A 279 11.74 -31.84 2.25
N PRO A 280 12.60 -31.06 1.56
CA PRO A 280 13.69 -30.38 2.22
C PRO A 280 13.15 -29.50 3.36
N PHE A 281 13.85 -29.49 4.48
CA PHE A 281 13.47 -28.75 5.69
C PHE A 281 13.34 -27.24 5.40
N ASP A 282 12.15 -26.72 5.09
CA ASP A 282 11.93 -25.30 4.82
C ASP A 282 10.99 -24.67 5.87
N PRO A 283 11.52 -24.28 7.05
CA PRO A 283 10.71 -23.68 8.08
C PRO A 283 10.27 -22.27 7.69
N LYS A 284 9.00 -21.96 7.96
CA LYS A 284 8.47 -20.61 7.80
C LYS A 284 9.25 -19.60 8.63
N ASN A 285 9.33 -18.35 8.15
CA ASN A 285 10.07 -17.28 8.82
C ASN A 285 9.58 -16.97 10.25
N ILE A 286 8.31 -17.25 10.57
CA ILE A 286 7.77 -17.15 11.94
C ILE A 286 8.44 -18.14 12.91
N ASN A 287 8.88 -19.31 12.44
CA ASN A 287 9.56 -20.30 13.30
C ASN A 287 10.92 -19.77 13.78
N TRP A 288 11.61 -19.01 12.92
CA TRP A 288 12.85 -18.34 13.30
C TRP A 288 12.63 -17.23 14.31
N TYR A 289 11.53 -16.47 14.18
CA TYR A 289 11.15 -15.50 15.21
C TYR A 289 10.98 -16.17 16.59
N TRP A 290 10.31 -17.32 16.66
CA TRP A 290 10.17 -18.07 17.92
C TRP A 290 11.48 -18.68 18.40
N ALA A 291 12.37 -19.11 17.51
CA ALA A 291 13.71 -19.56 17.87
C ALA A 291 14.50 -18.43 18.56
N PHE A 292 14.42 -17.19 18.05
CA PHE A 292 15.02 -16.03 18.72
C PHE A 292 14.37 -15.68 20.06
N ARG A 293 13.04 -15.77 20.18
CA ARG A 293 12.35 -15.60 21.48
C ARG A 293 12.80 -16.64 22.51
N SER A 294 13.03 -17.87 22.06
CA SER A 294 13.52 -18.98 22.89
C SER A 294 14.98 -18.77 23.29
N LEU A 295 15.82 -18.28 22.36
CA LEU A 295 17.20 -17.89 22.62
C LEU A 295 17.29 -16.80 23.70
N ASP A 296 16.48 -15.75 23.62
CA ASP A 296 16.45 -14.68 24.62
C ASP A 296 16.17 -15.23 26.02
N GLN A 297 15.18 -16.13 26.14
CA GLN A 297 14.83 -16.75 27.42
C GLN A 297 15.93 -17.72 27.90
N PHE A 298 16.55 -18.46 26.99
CA PHE A 298 17.70 -19.33 27.30
C PHE A 298 18.87 -18.52 27.88
N VAL A 299 19.27 -17.44 27.20
CA VAL A 299 20.36 -16.56 27.68
C VAL A 299 20.00 -15.94 29.02
N ASN A 300 18.74 -15.57 29.24
CA ASN A 300 18.28 -15.05 30.52
C ASN A 300 18.35 -16.08 31.65
N GLN A 301 18.06 -17.35 31.39
CA GLN A 301 18.07 -18.43 32.37
C GLN A 301 19.49 -18.96 32.64
N PHE A 302 20.25 -19.28 31.58
CA PHE A 302 21.54 -19.97 31.68
C PHE A 302 22.75 -19.03 31.62
N LYS A 303 22.54 -17.73 31.36
CA LYS A 303 23.60 -16.69 31.28
C LYS A 303 24.71 -17.01 30.27
N ARG A 304 24.38 -17.80 29.24
CA ARG A 304 25.25 -18.15 28.12
C ARG A 304 24.43 -18.39 26.86
N LEU A 305 25.09 -18.44 25.71
CA LEU A 305 24.48 -18.85 24.45
C LEU A 305 24.42 -20.39 24.35
N PRO A 306 23.44 -20.94 23.61
CA PRO A 306 23.41 -22.36 23.29
C PRO A 306 24.52 -22.72 22.31
N GLY A 307 25.06 -23.93 22.41
CA GLY A 307 26.03 -24.50 21.48
C GLY A 307 27.46 -23.94 21.57
N ILE A 308 27.81 -23.22 22.64
CA ILE A 308 29.20 -22.77 22.90
C ILE A 308 30.14 -23.98 23.04
N SER A 309 29.70 -25.01 23.76
CA SER A 309 30.46 -26.24 23.97
C SER A 309 29.87 -27.35 23.11
N LYS A 310 30.71 -28.05 22.34
CA LYS A 310 30.27 -29.14 21.45
C LYS A 310 29.54 -30.26 22.21
N ASP A 311 29.96 -30.53 23.44
CA ASP A 311 29.40 -31.59 24.27
C ASP A 311 28.03 -31.23 24.90
N GLN A 312 27.58 -29.97 24.77
CA GLN A 312 26.35 -29.46 25.36
C GLN A 312 25.26 -29.14 24.32
N VAL A 313 25.52 -29.34 23.03
CA VAL A 313 24.60 -28.95 21.95
C VAL A 313 23.26 -29.67 22.08
N GLU A 314 23.27 -30.98 22.32
CA GLU A 314 22.03 -31.78 22.44
C GLU A 314 21.20 -31.34 23.65
N ASP A 315 21.85 -31.16 24.81
CA ASP A 315 21.20 -30.66 26.04
C ASP A 315 20.63 -29.24 25.85
N ASP A 316 21.36 -28.37 25.17
CA ASP A 316 20.93 -26.99 24.88
C ASP A 316 19.71 -26.97 23.96
N VAL A 317 19.68 -27.84 22.95
CA VAL A 317 18.51 -27.99 22.07
C VAL A 317 17.30 -28.46 22.85
N GLN A 318 17.46 -29.45 23.74
CA GLN A 318 16.35 -29.93 24.56
C GLN A 318 15.81 -28.83 25.49
N GLN A 319 16.70 -28.01 26.07
CA GLN A 319 16.32 -26.85 26.87
C GLN A 319 15.59 -25.79 26.05
N LEU A 320 16.04 -25.49 24.83
CA LEU A 320 15.37 -24.58 23.91
C LEU A 320 13.97 -25.07 23.54
N VAL A 321 13.80 -26.37 23.30
CA VAL A 321 12.49 -26.99 23.01
C VAL A 321 11.54 -26.82 24.20
N THR A 322 12.00 -27.09 25.42
CA THR A 322 11.21 -26.87 26.64
C THR A 322 10.80 -25.41 26.78
N ILE A 323 11.74 -24.47 26.61
CA ILE A 323 11.47 -23.03 26.66
C ILE A 323 10.40 -22.62 25.64
N GLN A 324 10.52 -23.07 24.39
CA GLN A 324 9.57 -22.70 23.35
C GLN A 324 8.18 -23.28 23.62
N THR A 325 8.12 -24.53 24.10
CA THR A 325 6.87 -25.18 24.49
C THR A 325 6.17 -24.41 25.60
N ASP A 326 6.91 -24.01 26.64
CA ASP A 326 6.38 -23.21 27.75
C ASP A 326 5.88 -21.84 27.28
N LEU A 327 6.60 -21.21 26.33
CA LEU A 327 6.19 -19.95 25.71
C LEU A 327 4.86 -20.09 24.97
N PHE A 328 4.71 -21.12 24.15
CA PHE A 328 3.49 -21.40 23.38
C PHE A 328 2.31 -21.65 24.32
N GLN A 329 2.50 -22.46 25.36
CA GLN A 329 1.46 -22.70 26.38
C GLN A 329 1.06 -21.43 27.11
N LYS A 330 2.03 -20.58 27.49
CA LYS A 330 1.77 -19.33 28.21
C LYS A 330 0.93 -18.34 27.42
N ILE A 331 1.16 -18.26 26.10
CA ILE A 331 0.43 -17.34 25.21
C ILE A 331 -0.81 -17.97 24.58
N GLY A 332 -1.04 -19.27 24.78
CA GLY A 332 -2.15 -20.02 24.17
C GLY A 332 -1.98 -20.23 22.66
N LEU A 333 -0.74 -20.34 22.17
CA LEU A 333 -0.46 -20.63 20.76
C LEU A 333 -0.43 -22.14 20.54
N ASP A 334 -1.40 -22.64 19.79
CA ASP A 334 -1.48 -24.06 19.39
C ASP A 334 -0.72 -24.29 18.08
N GLN A 335 0.61 -24.39 18.18
CA GLN A 335 1.51 -24.67 17.05
C GLN A 335 2.60 -25.66 17.49
N GLU A 336 3.09 -26.44 16.55
CA GLU A 336 4.19 -27.39 16.81
C GLU A 336 5.53 -26.65 16.90
N VAL A 337 6.35 -27.05 17.88
CA VAL A 337 7.75 -26.61 17.99
C VAL A 337 8.55 -27.30 16.90
N ILE A 338 9.28 -26.54 16.10
CA ILE A 338 10.15 -27.06 15.03
C ILE A 338 11.58 -27.23 15.58
N PRO A 339 12.00 -28.44 16.01
CA PRO A 339 13.26 -28.62 16.73
C PRO A 339 14.48 -28.33 15.86
N GLU A 340 14.38 -28.50 14.55
CA GLU A 340 15.46 -28.25 13.58
C GLU A 340 15.85 -26.77 13.56
N CYS A 341 14.90 -25.84 13.72
CA CYS A 341 15.22 -24.41 13.88
C CYS A 341 16.05 -24.16 15.14
N LEU A 342 15.77 -24.90 16.23
CA LEU A 342 16.47 -24.78 17.51
C LEU A 342 17.84 -25.46 17.48
N GLN A 343 17.97 -26.58 16.76
CA GLN A 343 19.25 -27.22 16.45
C GLN A 343 20.16 -26.28 15.67
N GLU A 344 19.64 -25.65 14.62
CA GLU A 344 20.40 -24.66 13.85
C GLU A 344 20.73 -23.42 14.71
N MET A 345 19.83 -22.98 15.59
CA MET A 345 20.10 -21.89 16.54
C MET A 345 21.27 -22.21 17.48
N ALA A 346 21.31 -23.42 18.04
CA ALA A 346 22.43 -23.88 18.86
C ALA A 346 23.71 -24.01 18.02
N ARG A 347 23.61 -24.54 16.79
CA ARG A 347 24.73 -24.66 15.85
C ARG A 347 25.35 -23.31 15.48
N PHE A 348 24.55 -22.25 15.36
CA PHE A 348 25.05 -20.91 15.08
C PHE A 348 26.00 -20.41 16.19
N GLY A 349 25.77 -20.81 17.44
CA GLY A 349 26.65 -20.51 18.57
C GLY A 349 26.87 -19.00 18.79
N GLY A 350 25.92 -18.16 18.37
CA GLY A 350 26.03 -16.69 18.42
C GLY A 350 27.00 -16.08 17.40
N SER A 351 27.35 -16.82 16.34
CA SER A 351 28.22 -16.29 15.28
C SER A 351 27.52 -15.18 14.48
N GLU A 352 28.22 -14.08 14.22
CA GLU A 352 27.75 -12.99 13.36
C GLU A 352 28.52 -13.02 12.03
N ILE A 353 27.83 -13.40 10.95
CA ILE A 353 28.45 -13.54 9.63
C ILE A 353 28.38 -12.22 8.88
N HIS A 354 29.53 -11.79 8.35
CA HIS A 354 29.67 -10.50 7.66
C HIS A 354 28.64 -10.29 6.54
N ASN A 355 28.40 -11.28 5.69
CA ASN A 355 27.47 -11.13 4.55
C ASN A 355 26.03 -10.89 5.01
N THR A 356 25.57 -11.60 6.05
CA THR A 356 24.23 -11.38 6.61
C THR A 356 24.15 -10.06 7.35
N ALA A 357 25.17 -9.72 8.14
CA ALA A 357 25.25 -8.44 8.83
C ALA A 357 25.24 -7.26 7.84
N ALA A 358 25.95 -7.38 6.71
CA ALA A 358 25.96 -6.38 5.65
C ALA A 358 24.60 -6.23 4.96
N PHE A 359 23.93 -7.34 4.61
CA PHE A 359 22.57 -7.31 4.06
C PHE A 359 21.60 -6.60 5.01
N MET A 360 21.63 -6.98 6.28
CA MET A 360 20.76 -6.39 7.30
C MET A 360 21.10 -4.95 7.61
N GLY A 361 22.38 -4.58 7.58
CA GLY A 361 22.82 -3.19 7.65
C GLY A 361 22.17 -2.33 6.54
N GLY A 362 22.09 -2.87 5.31
CA GLY A 362 21.40 -2.22 4.20
C GLY A 362 19.89 -2.06 4.43
N VAL A 363 19.21 -3.12 4.89
CA VAL A 363 17.77 -3.10 5.22
C VAL A 363 17.49 -2.08 6.34
N ALA A 364 18.29 -2.12 7.42
CA ALA A 364 18.18 -1.20 8.55
C ALA A 364 18.38 0.25 8.12
N ALA A 365 19.45 0.52 7.36
CA ALA A 365 19.77 1.87 6.88
C ALA A 365 18.61 2.43 6.03
N GLN A 366 18.06 1.62 5.13
CA GLN A 366 16.93 2.07 4.32
C GLN A 366 15.67 2.31 5.16
N ALA A 367 15.37 1.46 6.14
CA ALA A 367 14.25 1.69 7.05
C ALA A 367 14.42 2.99 7.85
N VAL A 368 15.62 3.26 8.38
CA VAL A 368 15.94 4.51 9.08
C VAL A 368 15.78 5.72 8.17
N MET A 369 16.24 5.64 6.92
CA MET A 369 16.06 6.73 5.95
C MET A 369 14.58 7.02 5.67
N LYS A 370 13.73 6.00 5.54
CA LYS A 370 12.29 6.18 5.36
C LYS A 370 11.65 6.93 6.52
N ILE A 371 12.03 6.59 7.76
CA ILE A 371 11.56 7.25 8.98
C ILE A 371 11.99 8.72 9.03
N ILE A 372 13.27 8.99 8.72
CA ILE A 372 13.83 10.35 8.76
C ILE A 372 13.20 11.23 7.69
N LEU A 373 13.05 10.71 6.47
CA LEU A 373 12.53 11.45 5.33
C LEU A 373 11.00 11.54 5.34
N GLN A 374 10.31 10.67 6.10
CA GLN A 374 8.86 10.49 6.02
C GLN A 374 8.39 10.16 4.59
N GLN A 375 9.25 9.44 3.87
CA GLN A 375 9.08 9.01 2.49
C GLN A 375 9.13 7.48 2.41
N PHE A 376 8.34 6.92 1.50
CA PHE A 376 8.12 5.47 1.31
C PHE A 376 7.50 4.76 2.50
N PHE A 377 6.97 3.56 2.24
CA PHE A 377 6.40 2.72 3.30
C PHE A 377 7.48 1.94 4.06
N GLU A 378 7.38 2.01 5.38
CA GLU A 378 8.12 1.16 6.32
C GLU A 378 7.47 -0.23 6.41
N PHE A 379 8.26 -1.26 6.72
CA PHE A 379 7.66 -2.53 7.16
C PHE A 379 7.08 -2.37 8.56
N ASN A 380 5.95 -3.01 8.81
CA ASN A 380 5.28 -2.92 10.10
C ASN A 380 5.85 -4.00 11.03
N HIS A 381 6.52 -3.57 12.11
CA HIS A 381 7.01 -4.41 13.21
C HIS A 381 8.31 -5.18 12.92
N THR A 382 8.28 -6.49 12.69
CA THR A 382 9.48 -7.35 12.69
C THR A 382 9.80 -7.84 11.28
N PHE A 383 10.99 -7.56 10.77
CA PHE A 383 11.51 -8.16 9.54
C PHE A 383 12.45 -9.31 9.88
N VAL A 384 12.16 -10.50 9.35
CA VAL A 384 12.97 -11.72 9.52
C VAL A 384 13.59 -12.07 8.19
N PHE A 385 14.92 -12.20 8.16
CA PHE A 385 15.66 -12.67 7.00
C PHE A 385 16.26 -14.05 7.27
N ASN A 386 15.79 -15.05 6.53
CA ASN A 386 16.35 -16.39 6.52
C ASN A 386 17.25 -16.56 5.30
N GLY A 387 18.55 -16.31 5.49
CA GLY A 387 19.46 -16.47 4.37
C GLY A 387 19.89 -17.91 4.09
N ILE A 388 19.46 -18.93 4.85
CA ILE A 388 19.63 -20.35 4.44
C ILE A 388 18.88 -20.58 3.12
N TYR A 389 17.66 -20.05 3.02
CA TYR A 389 16.79 -20.14 1.85
C TYR A 389 16.67 -18.84 1.07
N CYS A 390 17.48 -17.83 1.40
CA CYS A 390 17.38 -16.48 0.82
C CYS A 390 15.95 -15.92 0.82
N SER A 391 15.20 -16.19 1.90
CA SER A 391 13.82 -15.76 2.06
C SER A 391 13.71 -14.69 3.14
N ALA A 392 12.66 -13.87 3.05
CA ALA A 392 12.39 -12.83 4.03
C ALA A 392 10.89 -12.67 4.23
N ALA A 393 10.48 -12.32 5.45
CA ALA A 393 9.09 -12.00 5.75
C ALA A 393 8.99 -10.89 6.81
N VAL A 394 7.85 -10.20 6.79
CA VAL A 394 7.47 -9.27 7.85
C VAL A 394 6.46 -9.98 8.75
N VAL A 395 6.80 -10.08 10.03
CA VAL A 395 6.00 -10.68 11.09
C VAL A 395 5.49 -9.56 12.01
N ARG A 396 4.21 -9.61 12.38
CA ARG A 396 3.61 -8.71 13.38
C ARG A 396 3.12 -9.53 14.58
N PRO A 397 4.04 -9.89 15.49
CA PRO A 397 3.73 -10.74 16.64
C PRO A 397 2.96 -10.03 17.76
#